data_AF-A0A354SNC9-F1
#
_entry.id   AF-A0A354SNC9-F1
#
_cell.length_a   1.000
_cell.length_b   1.000
_cell.length_c   1.000
_cell.angle_alpha   90.00
_cell.angle_beta   90.00
_cell.angle_gamma   90.00
#
_symmetry.space_group_name_H-M   'P 1'
#
loop_
_entity.id
_entity.type
_entity.pdbx_description
1 polymer ?
#
loop_
_entity_poly.entity_id
_entity_poly.type
_entity_poly.pdbx_seq_one_letter_code
_entity_poly.pdbx_strand_id
1 'polypeptide(L)'
;MRNFIIILFLSFVFGNIPLLAEGEEKPSSATVMNVLVEMQKLLDNVYGYYQEVPKLNQKKLIEMEKRIAKTDMRWDGFYSENEGIIVKDSLLLNIAGEYQTLRQGLTDTLVSIKHYFSSLEDFEKAEKIVDESRPIYEDYLKKATQLSMVQKLAPLLEKLKKEEQGKFAKIQAKYDVAKTASDEFPELATRMGALEEKFVDLQIKSGKIQEAAYVPLFDRVKNWFMGLACVSMILMYITTLKTKLDQAKQQKENMKKMKEMMNKDSNSECPTI
;
A
#
# COMPACT_ATOMS: atom_id res chain seq x y z
N MET A 1 -11.68 20.92 15.68
CA MET A 1 -10.70 21.72 16.44
C MET A 1 -9.30 21.60 15.81
N ARG A 2 -9.07 22.20 14.64
CA ARG A 2 -7.74 22.11 13.97
C ARG A 2 -7.41 23.31 13.07
N ASN A 3 -8.11 24.43 13.26
CA ASN A 3 -7.88 25.71 12.55
C ASN A 3 -7.43 26.85 13.49
N PHE A 4 -7.05 26.56 14.73
CA PHE A 4 -6.72 27.59 15.74
C PHE A 4 -5.23 27.75 16.05
N ILE A 5 -4.34 26.97 15.42
CA ILE A 5 -2.90 26.98 15.74
C ILE A 5 -2.08 27.80 14.75
N ILE A 6 -2.57 28.06 13.53
CA ILE A 6 -1.82 28.84 12.52
C ILE A 6 -1.90 30.36 12.77
N ILE A 7 -2.93 30.83 13.49
CA ILE A 7 -3.08 32.27 13.80
C ILE A 7 -2.24 32.69 15.03
N LEU A 8 -1.77 31.76 15.85
CA LEU A 8 -0.99 32.09 17.06
C LEU A 8 0.51 32.29 16.80
N PHE A 9 1.06 31.78 15.70
CA PHE A 9 2.47 32.02 15.36
C PHE A 9 2.72 33.40 14.71
N LEU A 10 1.70 33.98 14.07
CA LEU A 10 1.74 35.34 13.55
C LEU A 10 1.53 36.41 14.63
N SER A 11 1.11 36.05 15.84
CA SER A 11 0.90 37.01 16.94
C SER A 11 2.06 37.05 17.94
N PHE A 12 2.95 36.06 17.93
CA PHE A 12 4.08 36.00 18.87
C PHE A 12 5.37 36.65 18.35
N VAL A 13 5.45 36.90 17.04
CA VAL A 13 6.59 37.60 16.40
C VAL A 13 6.32 39.09 16.20
N PHE A 14 5.05 39.52 16.19
CA PHE A 14 4.66 40.93 16.01
C PHE A 14 4.45 41.70 17.34
N GLY A 15 5.13 41.26 18.41
CA GLY A 15 5.15 41.92 19.71
C GLY A 15 6.18 43.04 19.81
N ASN A 16 6.02 44.09 19.00
CA ASN A 16 6.49 45.47 19.18
C ASN A 16 6.56 46.12 17.79
N ILE A 17 5.51 46.86 17.42
CA ILE A 17 5.59 47.83 16.33
C ILE A 17 6.05 49.14 17.00
N PRO A 18 7.31 49.59 16.86
CA PRO A 18 7.60 50.98 17.12
C PRO A 18 6.94 51.81 16.02
N LEU A 19 6.21 52.83 16.48
CA LEU A 19 5.67 53.91 15.69
C LEU A 19 6.71 54.42 14.67
N LEU A 20 6.26 54.58 13.43
CA LEU A 20 6.93 55.19 12.27
C LEU A 20 8.01 56.21 12.63
N ALA A 21 9.28 55.85 12.39
CA ALA A 21 10.33 56.82 12.19
C ALA A 21 10.29 57.27 10.72
N GLU A 22 9.65 58.41 10.45
CA GLU A 22 9.82 59.16 9.20
C GLU A 22 11.29 59.57 9.08
N GLY A 23 12.03 58.90 8.20
CA GLY A 23 13.45 59.18 7.95
C GLY A 23 14.25 58.09 7.24
N GLU A 24 13.64 56.98 6.82
CA GLU A 24 14.39 55.93 6.12
C GLU A 24 14.57 56.28 4.63
N GLU A 25 15.82 56.58 4.24
CA GLU A 25 16.25 56.62 2.85
C GLU A 25 15.77 55.36 2.12
N LYS A 26 15.14 55.53 0.95
CA LYS A 26 14.83 54.40 0.08
C LYS A 26 16.12 53.62 -0.19
N PRO A 27 16.12 52.28 -0.04
CA PRO A 27 17.31 51.48 -0.29
C PRO A 27 17.83 51.74 -1.71
N SER A 28 19.15 51.83 -1.85
CA SER A 28 19.76 52.12 -3.14
C SER A 28 19.39 51.05 -4.17
N SER A 29 19.24 51.44 -5.45
CA SER A 29 18.92 50.49 -6.52
C SER A 29 19.92 49.35 -6.63
N ALA A 30 21.20 49.58 -6.29
CA ALA A 30 22.23 48.55 -6.26
C ALA A 30 22.01 47.54 -5.13
N THR A 31 21.56 48.01 -3.96
CA THR A 31 21.23 47.16 -2.81
C THR A 31 20.04 46.26 -3.12
N VAL A 32 18.96 46.81 -3.67
CA VAL A 32 17.76 46.04 -4.08
C VAL A 32 18.13 44.98 -5.13
N MET A 33 18.95 45.33 -6.10
CA MET A 33 19.40 44.39 -7.14
C MET A 33 20.23 43.22 -6.57
N ASN A 34 21.12 43.48 -5.60
CA ASN A 34 21.88 42.42 -4.95
C ASN A 34 20.99 41.45 -4.17
N VAL A 35 19.97 41.98 -3.47
CA VAL A 35 18.98 41.18 -2.77
C VAL A 35 18.16 40.33 -3.74
N LEU A 36 17.72 40.92 -4.85
CA LEU A 36 16.99 40.25 -5.91
C LEU A 36 17.76 39.04 -6.47
N VAL A 37 19.03 39.24 -6.84
CA VAL A 37 19.87 38.18 -7.44
C VAL A 37 20.04 37.00 -6.49
N GLU A 38 20.29 37.26 -5.20
CA GLU A 38 20.50 36.18 -4.23
C GLU A 38 19.19 35.45 -3.92
N MET A 39 18.05 36.14 -3.80
CA MET A 39 16.75 35.50 -3.64
C MET A 39 16.40 34.63 -4.85
N GLN A 40 16.63 35.13 -6.07
CA GLN A 40 16.40 34.37 -7.29
C GLN A 40 17.25 33.10 -7.34
N LYS A 41 18.53 33.19 -6.96
CA LYS A 41 19.44 32.03 -6.89
C LYS A 41 18.95 30.98 -5.90
N LEU A 42 18.43 31.39 -4.75
CA LEU A 42 17.87 30.47 -3.77
C LEU A 42 16.57 29.82 -4.26
N LEU A 43 15.71 30.59 -4.93
CA LEU A 43 14.50 30.09 -5.58
C LEU A 43 14.83 29.06 -6.67
N ASP A 44 15.81 29.36 -7.53
CA ASP A 44 16.28 28.47 -8.60
C ASP A 44 16.81 27.15 -8.04
N ASN A 45 17.45 27.15 -6.85
CA ASN A 45 17.88 25.92 -6.19
C ASN A 45 16.67 25.03 -5.82
N VAL A 46 15.59 25.63 -5.31
CA VAL A 46 14.36 24.90 -4.96
C VAL A 46 13.71 24.32 -6.22
N TYR A 47 13.66 25.08 -7.32
CA TYR A 47 13.24 24.55 -8.63
C TYR A 47 14.12 23.39 -9.10
N GLY A 48 15.44 23.48 -8.92
CA GLY A 48 16.38 22.40 -9.23
C GLY A 48 16.05 21.12 -8.46
N TYR A 49 15.68 21.22 -7.18
CA TYR A 49 15.27 20.06 -6.38
C TYR A 49 14.01 19.40 -6.93
N TYR A 50 13.03 20.18 -7.38
CA TYR A 50 11.82 19.64 -8.02
C TYR A 50 12.11 18.79 -9.25
N GLN A 51 13.10 19.18 -10.07
CA GLN A 51 13.48 18.43 -11.26
C GLN A 51 14.13 17.07 -10.92
N GLU A 52 14.72 16.96 -9.73
CA GLU A 52 15.34 15.73 -9.23
C GLU A 52 14.33 14.77 -8.60
N VAL A 53 13.14 15.24 -8.19
CA VAL A 53 12.08 14.46 -7.52
C VAL A 53 11.75 13.13 -8.22
N PRO A 54 11.54 13.07 -9.55
CA PRO A 54 11.17 11.82 -10.23
C PRO A 54 12.25 10.74 -10.19
N LYS A 55 13.49 11.10 -9.83
CA LYS A 55 14.66 10.18 -9.81
C LYS A 55 15.05 9.77 -8.40
N LEU A 56 14.22 10.10 -7.41
CA LEU A 56 14.49 9.81 -6.02
C LEU A 56 14.36 8.33 -5.71
N ASN A 57 15.29 7.85 -4.90
CA ASN A 57 15.19 6.61 -4.15
C ASN A 57 15.39 6.94 -2.67
N GLN A 58 15.21 5.97 -1.77
CA GLN A 58 15.26 6.22 -0.32
C GLN A 58 16.56 6.90 0.15
N LYS A 59 17.72 6.53 -0.43
CA LYS A 59 19.01 7.16 -0.10
C LYS A 59 19.08 8.61 -0.60
N LYS A 60 18.69 8.85 -1.84
CA LYS A 60 18.69 10.20 -2.44
C LYS A 60 17.67 11.12 -1.79
N LEU A 61 16.56 10.58 -1.27
CA LEU A 61 15.56 11.33 -0.53
C LEU A 61 16.19 11.98 0.73
N ILE A 62 16.93 11.20 1.52
CA ILE A 62 17.62 11.70 2.72
C ILE A 62 18.68 12.76 2.35
N GLU A 63 19.39 12.57 1.25
CA GLU A 63 20.37 13.55 0.76
C GLU A 63 19.70 14.85 0.30
N MET A 64 18.57 14.74 -0.40
CA MET A 64 17.78 15.89 -0.83
C MET A 64 17.18 16.64 0.37
N GLU A 65 16.61 15.95 1.36
CA GLU A 65 16.12 16.57 2.61
C GLU A 65 17.23 17.40 3.29
N LYS A 66 18.47 16.90 3.32
CA LYS A 66 19.63 17.64 3.86
C LYS A 66 20.00 18.86 3.02
N ARG A 67 20.01 18.73 1.69
CA ARG A 67 20.29 19.86 0.78
C ARG A 67 19.25 20.96 0.92
N ILE A 68 17.99 20.58 1.00
CA ILE A 68 16.87 21.49 1.21
C ILE A 68 17.00 22.21 2.54
N ALA A 69 17.21 21.48 3.64
CA ALA A 69 17.38 22.10 4.97
C ALA A 69 18.53 23.13 4.99
N LYS A 70 19.63 22.86 4.26
CA LYS A 70 20.74 23.82 4.13
C LYS A 70 20.33 25.08 3.35
N THR A 71 19.52 24.93 2.30
CA THR A 71 18.98 26.06 1.53
C THR A 71 17.97 26.86 2.35
N ASP A 72 17.13 26.20 3.14
CA ASP A 72 16.17 26.83 4.05
C ASP A 72 16.91 27.68 5.10
N MET A 73 17.94 27.12 5.75
CA MET A 73 18.75 27.88 6.70
C MET A 73 19.40 29.12 6.08
N ARG A 74 19.86 29.02 4.82
CA ARG A 74 20.44 30.16 4.11
C ARG A 74 19.37 31.18 3.76
N TRP A 75 18.20 30.73 3.33
CA TRP A 75 17.06 31.59 3.03
C TRP A 75 16.61 32.35 4.27
N ASP A 76 16.37 31.66 5.39
CA ASP A 76 15.89 32.27 6.63
C ASP A 76 16.87 33.32 7.16
N GLY A 77 18.16 33.01 7.17
CA GLY A 77 19.20 33.97 7.56
C GLY A 77 19.24 35.18 6.63
N PHE A 78 19.25 34.94 5.32
CA PHE A 78 19.30 36.01 4.32
C PHE A 78 18.05 36.91 4.34
N TYR A 79 16.87 36.32 4.48
CA TYR A 79 15.61 37.03 4.57
C TYR A 79 15.57 37.89 5.83
N SER A 80 15.96 37.34 7.00
CA SER A 80 15.99 38.09 8.26
C SER A 80 16.97 39.26 8.23
N GLU A 81 18.13 39.11 7.59
CA GLU A 81 19.11 40.19 7.44
C GLU A 81 18.63 41.32 6.51
N ASN A 82 17.75 41.02 5.55
CA ASN A 82 17.31 41.95 4.51
C ASN A 82 15.81 42.30 4.57
N GLU A 83 15.11 41.93 5.65
CA GLU A 83 13.65 42.05 5.78
C GLU A 83 13.18 43.49 5.55
N GLY A 84 13.89 44.46 6.12
CA GLY A 84 13.57 45.89 5.98
C GLY A 84 13.63 46.41 4.53
N ILE A 85 14.35 45.72 3.64
CA ILE A 85 14.40 46.02 2.20
C ILE A 85 13.32 45.22 1.47
N ILE A 86 13.20 43.92 1.78
CA ILE A 86 12.28 42.98 1.10
C ILE A 86 10.82 43.40 1.26
N VAL A 87 10.40 43.78 2.47
CA VAL A 87 9.00 44.15 2.76
C VAL A 87 8.58 45.45 2.05
N LYS A 88 9.55 46.29 1.67
CA LYS A 88 9.31 47.59 1.02
C LYS A 88 9.32 47.51 -0.51
N ASP A 89 9.77 46.40 -1.09
CA ASP A 89 9.84 46.19 -2.53
C ASP A 89 8.90 45.05 -2.96
N SER A 90 7.94 45.35 -3.84
CA SER A 90 6.93 44.38 -4.26
C SER A 90 7.49 43.20 -5.05
N LEU A 91 8.59 43.38 -5.78
CA LEU A 91 9.21 42.29 -6.55
C LEU A 91 9.91 41.32 -5.61
N LEU A 92 10.68 41.84 -4.65
CA LEU A 92 11.33 41.02 -3.63
C LEU A 92 10.29 40.25 -2.78
N LEU A 93 9.22 40.94 -2.38
CA LEU A 93 8.13 40.31 -1.64
C LEU A 93 7.43 39.20 -2.45
N ASN A 94 7.25 39.39 -3.76
CA ASN A 94 6.68 38.35 -4.62
C ASN A 94 7.59 37.12 -4.69
N ILE A 95 8.91 37.30 -4.85
CA ILE A 95 9.87 36.19 -4.86
C ILE A 95 9.87 35.45 -3.52
N ALA A 96 9.73 36.17 -2.41
CA ALA A 96 9.57 35.52 -1.10
C ALA A 96 8.31 34.65 -1.03
N GLY A 97 7.19 35.13 -1.56
CA GLY A 97 5.95 34.36 -1.67
C GLY A 97 6.08 33.13 -2.57
N GLU A 98 6.73 33.28 -3.73
CA GLU A 98 7.01 32.17 -4.65
C GLU A 98 7.91 31.11 -4.01
N TYR A 99 8.98 31.54 -3.33
CA TYR A 99 9.86 30.64 -2.59
C TYR A 99 9.08 29.83 -1.57
N GLN A 100 8.25 30.49 -0.74
CA GLN A 100 7.47 29.80 0.29
C GLN A 100 6.48 28.79 -0.30
N THR A 101 5.80 29.18 -1.38
CA THR A 101 4.82 28.31 -2.06
C THR A 101 5.50 27.08 -2.66
N LEU A 102 6.59 27.30 -3.40
CA LEU A 102 7.35 26.25 -4.04
C LEU A 102 7.96 25.32 -2.97
N ARG A 103 8.53 25.90 -1.91
CA ARG A 103 9.13 25.15 -0.82
C ARG A 103 8.12 24.25 -0.10
N GLN A 104 6.92 24.76 0.14
CA GLN A 104 5.83 24.00 0.75
C GLN A 104 5.42 22.82 -0.12
N GLY A 105 5.18 23.06 -1.42
CA GLY A 105 4.85 22.00 -2.35
C GLY A 105 5.94 20.92 -2.44
N LEU A 106 7.23 21.32 -2.32
CA LEU A 106 8.34 20.38 -2.32
C LEU A 106 8.30 19.51 -1.06
N THR A 107 8.06 20.11 0.11
CA THR A 107 7.87 19.37 1.37
C THR A 107 6.75 18.34 1.22
N ASP A 108 5.59 18.76 0.74
CA ASP A 108 4.42 17.87 0.63
C ASP A 108 4.71 16.70 -0.31
N THR A 109 5.39 16.98 -1.42
CA THR A 109 5.83 15.95 -2.37
C THR A 109 6.82 14.98 -1.74
N LEU A 110 7.81 15.46 -0.99
CA LEU A 110 8.79 14.60 -0.32
C LEU A 110 8.17 13.78 0.80
N VAL A 111 7.21 14.33 1.54
CA VAL A 111 6.44 13.59 2.55
C VAL A 111 5.66 12.45 1.89
N SER A 112 5.02 12.71 0.76
CA SER A 112 4.30 11.67 0.00
C SER A 112 5.25 10.55 -0.48
N ILE A 113 6.41 10.91 -1.04
CA ILE A 113 7.43 9.94 -1.48
C ILE A 113 8.00 9.13 -0.30
N LYS A 114 8.22 9.79 0.85
CA LYS A 114 8.68 9.14 2.07
C LYS A 114 7.66 8.12 2.59
N HIS A 115 6.39 8.50 2.60
CA HIS A 115 5.29 7.60 2.96
C HIS A 115 5.27 6.39 2.03
N TYR A 116 5.38 6.60 0.72
CA TYR A 116 5.49 5.51 -0.26
C TYR A 116 6.63 4.54 0.06
N PHE A 117 7.86 5.02 0.27
CA PHE A 117 8.99 4.14 0.60
C PHE A 117 8.79 3.40 1.93
N SER A 118 8.18 4.04 2.93
CA SER A 118 7.87 3.38 4.20
C SER A 118 6.86 2.24 4.01
N SER A 119 5.79 2.49 3.24
CA SER A 119 4.78 1.48 2.94
C SER A 119 5.37 0.32 2.12
N LEU A 120 6.27 0.60 1.18
CA LEU A 120 6.99 -0.41 0.43
C LEU A 120 7.88 -1.28 1.34
N GLU A 121 8.61 -0.67 2.28
CA GLU A 121 9.44 -1.40 3.24
C GLU A 121 8.60 -2.30 4.16
N ASP A 122 7.46 -1.81 4.64
CA ASP A 122 6.54 -2.62 5.44
C ASP A 122 5.92 -3.77 4.65
N PHE A 123 5.61 -3.55 3.38
CA PHE A 123 5.14 -4.58 2.46
C PHE A 123 6.21 -5.68 2.27
N GLU A 124 7.45 -5.31 1.99
CA GLU A 124 8.57 -6.25 1.83
C GLU A 124 8.85 -7.05 3.11
N LYS A 125 8.72 -6.42 4.28
CA LYS A 125 8.81 -7.12 5.57
C LYS A 125 7.69 -8.15 5.72
N ALA A 126 6.47 -7.83 5.29
CA ALA A 126 5.35 -8.78 5.36
C ALA A 126 5.58 -9.98 4.43
N GLU A 127 6.03 -9.75 3.18
CA GLU A 127 6.39 -10.82 2.25
C GLU A 127 7.44 -11.76 2.86
N LYS A 128 8.52 -11.19 3.39
CA LYS A 128 9.60 -11.95 4.01
C LYS A 128 9.11 -12.78 5.21
N ILE A 129 8.31 -12.19 6.09
CA ILE A 129 7.75 -12.88 7.26
C ILE A 129 6.85 -14.04 6.83
N VAL A 130 5.99 -13.83 5.83
CA VAL A 130 5.12 -14.89 5.31
C VAL A 130 5.95 -16.02 4.72
N ASP A 131 6.95 -15.71 3.88
CA ASP A 131 7.82 -16.73 3.27
C ASP A 131 8.63 -17.52 4.32
N GLU A 132 9.22 -16.85 5.30
CA GLU A 132 9.98 -17.48 6.39
C GLU A 132 9.09 -18.32 7.32
N SER A 133 7.80 -17.98 7.43
CA SER A 133 6.85 -18.70 8.29
C SER A 133 6.39 -20.03 7.68
N ARG A 134 6.42 -20.19 6.36
CA ARG A 134 5.93 -21.42 5.68
C ARG A 134 6.57 -22.72 6.21
N PRO A 135 7.91 -22.87 6.25
CA PRO A 135 8.53 -24.10 6.77
C PRO A 135 8.26 -24.29 8.28
N ILE A 136 8.14 -23.20 9.04
CA ILE A 136 7.84 -23.25 10.48
C ILE A 136 6.44 -23.84 10.72
N TYR A 137 5.46 -23.41 9.93
CA TYR A 137 4.08 -23.91 10.04
C TYR A 137 3.95 -25.37 9.58
N GLU A 138 4.79 -25.80 8.65
CA GLU A 138 4.89 -27.21 8.27
C GLU A 138 5.41 -28.09 9.41
N ASP A 139 6.43 -27.62 10.15
CA ASP A 139 6.93 -28.29 11.35
C ASP A 139 5.90 -28.27 12.49
N TYR A 140 5.22 -27.13 12.70
CA TYR A 140 4.16 -27.01 13.70
C TYR A 140 2.99 -27.96 13.42
N LEU A 141 2.57 -28.09 12.16
CA LEU A 141 1.52 -29.01 11.77
C LEU A 141 1.93 -30.46 12.06
N LYS A 142 3.17 -30.85 11.75
CA LYS A 142 3.70 -32.19 12.07
C LYS A 142 3.70 -32.44 13.58
N LYS A 143 4.20 -31.48 14.37
CA LYS A 143 4.22 -31.56 15.84
C LYS A 143 2.81 -31.63 16.43
N ALA A 144 1.88 -30.79 15.98
CA ALA A 144 0.50 -30.81 16.42
C ALA A 144 -0.16 -32.17 16.13
N THR A 145 0.09 -32.71 14.94
CA THR A 145 -0.41 -34.04 14.54
C THR A 145 0.15 -35.13 15.45
N GLN A 146 1.45 -35.13 15.76
CA GLN A 146 2.07 -36.11 16.66
C GLN A 146 1.54 -35.99 18.10
N LEU A 147 1.49 -34.77 18.65
CA LEU A 147 1.01 -34.53 20.02
C LEU A 147 -0.47 -34.91 20.17
N SER A 148 -1.27 -34.72 19.13
CA SER A 148 -2.68 -35.10 19.13
C SER A 148 -2.92 -36.62 19.15
N MET A 149 -1.90 -37.46 18.93
CA MET A 149 -2.06 -38.93 18.93
C MET A 149 -2.13 -39.52 20.33
N VAL A 150 -1.63 -38.81 21.35
CA VAL A 150 -1.47 -39.36 22.71
C VAL A 150 -2.13 -38.43 23.72
N GLN A 151 -3.09 -38.95 24.49
CA GLN A 151 -3.85 -38.16 25.46
C GLN A 151 -2.95 -37.47 26.50
N LYS A 152 -1.89 -38.15 26.96
CA LYS A 152 -0.91 -37.59 27.92
C LYS A 152 -0.14 -36.38 27.38
N LEU A 153 -0.09 -36.19 26.06
CA LEU A 153 0.59 -35.06 25.41
C LEU A 153 -0.34 -33.87 25.14
N ALA A 154 -1.63 -33.96 25.51
CA ALA A 154 -2.58 -32.86 25.34
C ALA A 154 -2.13 -31.52 25.97
N PRO A 155 -1.48 -31.48 27.15
CA PRO A 155 -0.97 -30.21 27.70
C PRO A 155 0.13 -29.56 26.83
N LEU A 156 0.97 -30.37 26.17
CA LEU A 156 2.00 -29.89 25.25
C LEU A 156 1.39 -29.39 23.94
N LEU A 157 0.31 -30.02 23.47
CA LEU A 157 -0.45 -29.56 22.31
C LEU A 157 -1.08 -28.19 22.56
N GLU A 158 -1.70 -27.99 23.73
CA GLU A 158 -2.27 -26.69 24.12
C GLU A 158 -1.20 -25.61 24.25
N LYS A 159 0.00 -25.95 24.74
CA LYS A 159 1.13 -25.01 24.76
C LYS A 159 1.57 -24.62 23.34
N LEU A 160 1.66 -25.60 22.42
CA LEU A 160 2.00 -25.36 21.02
C LEU A 160 0.97 -24.45 20.34
N LYS A 161 -0.32 -24.70 20.56
CA LYS A 161 -1.40 -23.85 20.03
C LYS A 161 -1.32 -22.41 20.50
N LYS A 162 -1.05 -22.18 21.79
CA LYS A 162 -0.91 -20.81 22.33
C LYS A 162 0.30 -20.08 21.74
N GLU A 163 1.43 -20.78 21.58
CA GLU A 163 2.61 -20.20 20.96
C GLU A 163 2.35 -19.86 19.48
N GLU A 164 1.74 -20.79 18.74
CA GLU A 164 1.37 -20.60 17.34
C GLU A 164 0.38 -19.44 17.18
N GLN A 165 -0.66 -19.35 18.01
CA GLN A 165 -1.64 -18.27 17.96
C GLN A 165 -0.98 -16.89 18.13
N GLY A 166 -0.03 -16.77 19.06
CA GLY A 166 0.73 -15.54 19.26
C GLY A 166 1.63 -15.18 18.07
N LYS A 167 2.18 -16.18 17.37
CA LYS A 167 2.98 -15.96 16.14
C LYS A 167 2.09 -15.61 14.96
N PHE A 168 0.96 -16.31 14.78
CA PHE A 168 0.02 -16.07 13.70
C PHE A 168 -0.57 -14.66 13.79
N ALA A 169 -0.92 -14.18 15.00
CA ALA A 169 -1.38 -12.82 15.21
C ALA A 169 -0.39 -11.75 14.72
N LYS A 170 0.93 -11.99 14.88
CA LYS A 170 1.96 -11.08 14.35
C LYS A 170 2.05 -11.11 12.84
N ILE A 171 1.89 -12.29 12.23
CA ILE A 171 1.88 -12.46 10.77
C ILE A 171 0.64 -11.75 10.20
N GLN A 172 -0.53 -11.95 10.80
CA GLN A 172 -1.78 -11.27 10.42
C GLN A 172 -1.61 -9.75 10.49
N ALA A 173 -1.10 -9.21 11.60
CA ALA A 173 -0.89 -7.77 11.72
C ALA A 173 0.03 -7.20 10.62
N LYS A 174 1.06 -7.95 10.21
CA LYS A 174 1.95 -7.56 9.10
C LYS A 174 1.29 -7.69 7.74
N TYR A 175 0.48 -8.72 7.54
CA TYR A 175 -0.35 -8.88 6.35
C TYR A 175 -1.35 -7.73 6.20
N ASP A 176 -2.01 -7.31 7.28
CA ASP A 176 -2.99 -6.21 7.25
C ASP A 176 -2.33 -4.87 6.88
N VAL A 177 -1.11 -4.62 7.36
CA VAL A 177 -0.30 -3.46 6.95
C VAL A 177 0.03 -3.53 5.46
N ALA A 178 0.47 -4.68 4.96
CA ALA A 178 0.76 -4.86 3.53
C ALA A 178 -0.48 -4.70 2.64
N LYS A 179 -1.65 -5.16 3.12
CA LYS A 179 -2.93 -4.95 2.45
C LYS A 179 -3.28 -3.47 2.37
N THR A 180 -3.15 -2.75 3.47
CA THR A 180 -3.37 -1.29 3.51
C THR A 180 -2.44 -0.56 2.53
N ALA A 181 -1.16 -0.94 2.50
CA ALA A 181 -0.21 -0.39 1.53
C ALA A 181 -0.61 -0.70 0.07
N SER A 182 -1.13 -1.89 -0.20
CA SER A 182 -1.62 -2.24 -1.54
C SER A 182 -2.91 -1.51 -1.94
N ASP A 183 -3.78 -1.20 -0.98
CA ASP A 183 -4.99 -0.42 -1.21
C ASP A 183 -4.64 1.05 -1.54
N GLU A 184 -3.59 1.58 -0.89
CA GLU A 184 -3.06 2.93 -1.15
C GLU A 184 -2.25 3.02 -2.45
N PHE A 185 -1.48 1.98 -2.78
CA PHE A 185 -0.55 1.98 -3.93
C PHE A 185 -0.89 0.83 -4.90
N PRO A 186 -1.64 1.12 -5.99
CA PRO A 186 -2.12 0.10 -6.93
C PRO A 186 -1.02 -0.74 -7.60
N GLU A 187 0.20 -0.23 -7.68
CA GLU A 187 1.35 -0.96 -8.23
C GLU A 187 1.75 -2.19 -7.39
N LEU A 188 1.35 -2.23 -6.11
CA LEU A 188 1.57 -3.37 -5.24
C LEU A 188 0.50 -4.46 -5.39
N ALA A 189 -0.61 -4.21 -6.09
CA ALA A 189 -1.75 -5.13 -6.17
C ALA A 189 -1.36 -6.52 -6.70
N THR A 190 -0.51 -6.59 -7.72
CA THR A 190 -0.03 -7.87 -8.27
C THR A 190 0.78 -8.66 -7.24
N ARG A 191 1.68 -7.98 -6.50
CA ARG A 191 2.46 -8.61 -5.43
C ARG A 191 1.57 -9.02 -4.27
N MET A 192 0.55 -8.22 -3.97
CA MET A 192 -0.42 -8.49 -2.91
C MET A 192 -1.22 -9.77 -3.20
N GLY A 193 -1.63 -10.00 -4.45
CA GLY A 193 -2.29 -11.25 -4.83
C GLY A 193 -1.43 -12.49 -4.56
N ALA A 194 -0.12 -12.42 -4.88
CA ALA A 194 0.81 -13.51 -4.57
C ALA A 194 1.05 -13.69 -3.06
N LEU A 195 1.09 -12.58 -2.31
CA LEU A 195 1.20 -12.60 -0.85
C LEU A 195 -0.04 -13.22 -0.19
N GLU A 196 -1.23 -12.86 -0.66
CA GLU A 196 -2.52 -13.38 -0.17
C GLU A 196 -2.63 -14.88 -0.37
N GLU A 197 -2.23 -15.42 -1.52
CA GLU A 197 -2.21 -16.87 -1.74
C GLU A 197 -1.34 -17.60 -0.70
N LYS A 198 -0.13 -17.09 -0.46
CA LYS A 198 0.79 -17.66 0.54
C LYS A 198 0.24 -17.51 1.96
N PHE A 199 -0.40 -16.38 2.26
CA PHE A 199 -0.99 -16.11 3.56
C PHE A 199 -2.19 -17.04 3.83
N VAL A 200 -3.03 -17.31 2.83
CA VAL A 200 -4.15 -18.25 2.93
C VAL A 200 -3.65 -19.68 3.20
N ASP A 201 -2.55 -20.14 2.56
CA ASP A 201 -1.94 -21.44 2.90
C ASP A 201 -1.51 -21.50 4.38
N LEU A 202 -0.89 -20.44 4.89
CA LEU A 202 -0.55 -20.34 6.31
C LEU A 202 -1.78 -20.35 7.21
N GLN A 203 -2.85 -19.64 6.84
CA GLN A 203 -4.10 -19.59 7.59
C GLN A 203 -4.78 -20.96 7.66
N ILE A 204 -4.78 -21.72 6.56
CA ILE A 204 -5.27 -23.10 6.54
C ILE A 204 -4.44 -24.01 7.45
N LYS A 205 -3.11 -23.89 7.42
CA LYS A 205 -2.21 -24.65 8.29
C LYS A 205 -2.42 -24.28 9.77
N SER A 206 -2.55 -22.99 10.07
CA SER A 206 -2.89 -22.47 11.40
C SER A 206 -4.20 -23.07 11.93
N GLY A 207 -5.27 -23.04 11.10
CA GLY A 207 -6.56 -23.63 11.44
C GLY A 207 -6.44 -25.11 11.80
N LYS A 208 -5.71 -25.90 11.00
CA LYS A 208 -5.46 -27.32 11.29
C LYS A 208 -4.70 -27.55 12.60
N ILE A 209 -3.76 -26.66 12.96
CA ILE A 209 -3.01 -26.73 14.22
C ILE A 209 -3.94 -26.41 15.41
N GLN A 210 -4.78 -25.39 15.28
CA GLN A 210 -5.73 -24.97 16.32
C GLN A 210 -6.84 -26.00 16.56
N GLU A 211 -7.35 -26.61 15.48
CA GLU A 211 -8.34 -27.70 15.53
C GLU A 211 -7.75 -29.03 15.99
N ALA A 212 -6.42 -29.18 16.05
CA ALA A 212 -5.79 -30.41 16.48
C ALA A 212 -6.20 -30.72 17.94
N ALA A 213 -7.04 -31.72 18.13
CA ALA A 213 -7.42 -32.23 19.44
C ALA A 213 -6.98 -33.69 19.57
N TYR A 214 -6.87 -34.16 20.81
CA TYR A 214 -6.76 -35.60 21.02
C TYR A 214 -8.02 -36.28 20.50
N VAL A 215 -7.86 -37.12 19.48
CA VAL A 215 -8.93 -37.95 18.92
C VAL A 215 -8.44 -39.39 19.01
N PRO A 216 -9.22 -40.32 19.60
CA PRO A 216 -8.88 -41.73 19.62
C PRO A 216 -8.55 -42.23 18.20
N LEU A 217 -7.55 -43.10 18.07
CA LEU A 217 -7.06 -43.59 16.76
C LEU A 217 -8.19 -44.12 15.86
N PHE A 218 -9.18 -44.80 16.44
CA PHE A 218 -10.34 -45.34 15.73
C PHE A 218 -11.23 -44.26 15.10
N ASP A 219 -11.52 -43.18 15.83
CA ASP A 219 -12.33 -42.07 15.32
C ASP A 219 -11.57 -41.27 14.26
N ARG A 220 -10.24 -41.23 14.35
CA ARG A 220 -9.41 -40.56 13.34
C ARG A 220 -9.41 -41.33 12.00
N VAL A 221 -9.33 -42.66 12.04
CA VAL A 221 -9.48 -43.52 10.85
C VAL A 221 -10.87 -43.36 10.24
N LYS A 222 -11.92 -43.37 11.09
CA LYS A 222 -13.30 -43.13 10.66
C LYS A 222 -13.49 -41.77 9.98
N ASN A 223 -12.95 -40.70 10.56
CA ASN A 223 -13.02 -39.34 9.98
C ASN A 223 -12.26 -39.23 8.66
N TRP A 224 -11.11 -39.91 8.53
CA TRP A 224 -10.38 -39.97 7.26
C TRP A 224 -11.19 -40.67 6.16
N PHE A 225 -11.84 -41.80 6.48
CA PHE A 225 -12.77 -42.47 5.55
C PHE A 225 -13.98 -41.60 5.19
N MET A 226 -14.56 -40.88 6.15
CA MET A 226 -15.65 -39.94 5.91
C MET A 226 -15.21 -38.77 5.01
N GLY A 227 -14.01 -38.23 5.21
CA GLY A 227 -13.44 -37.20 4.34
C GLY A 227 -13.23 -37.69 2.91
N LEU A 228 -12.74 -38.92 2.75
CA LEU A 228 -12.53 -39.57 1.45
C LEU A 228 -13.86 -39.81 0.73
N ALA A 229 -14.91 -40.19 1.46
CA ALA A 229 -16.28 -40.33 0.94
C ALA A 229 -16.91 -38.98 0.54
N CYS A 230 -16.59 -37.89 1.25
CA CYS A 230 -17.06 -36.56 0.89
C CYS A 230 -16.43 -36.07 -0.42
N VAL A 231 -15.12 -36.28 -0.60
CA VAL A 231 -14.41 -35.93 -1.84
C VAL A 231 -14.93 -36.74 -3.03
N SER A 232 -15.23 -38.02 -2.85
CA SER A 232 -15.81 -38.84 -3.92
C SER A 232 -17.22 -38.38 -4.32
N MET A 233 -18.06 -37.96 -3.36
CA MET A 233 -19.38 -37.39 -3.65
C MET A 233 -19.29 -36.07 -4.42
N ILE A 234 -18.36 -35.18 -4.07
CA ILE A 234 -18.15 -33.92 -4.80
C ILE A 234 -17.65 -34.18 -6.23
N LEU A 235 -16.72 -35.14 -6.41
CA LEU A 235 -16.27 -35.56 -7.74
C LEU A 235 -17.40 -36.15 -8.59
N MET A 236 -18.28 -36.96 -7.98
CA MET A 236 -19.49 -37.47 -8.63
C MET A 236 -20.42 -36.33 -9.04
N TYR A 237 -20.57 -35.30 -8.20
CA TYR A 237 -21.42 -34.14 -8.50
C TYR A 237 -20.84 -33.32 -9.67
N ILE A 238 -19.52 -33.07 -9.69
CA ILE A 238 -18.84 -32.35 -10.78
C ILE A 238 -18.94 -33.12 -12.11
N THR A 239 -18.76 -34.45 -12.09
CA THR A 239 -18.92 -35.28 -13.28
C THR A 239 -20.36 -35.30 -13.78
N THR A 240 -21.34 -35.28 -12.88
CA THR A 240 -22.78 -35.18 -13.22
C THR A 240 -23.14 -33.80 -13.83
N LEU A 241 -22.51 -32.72 -13.34
CA LEU A 241 -22.70 -31.39 -13.92
C LEU A 241 -22.07 -31.26 -15.31
N LYS A 242 -20.87 -31.82 -15.51
CA LYS A 242 -20.20 -31.83 -16.82
C LYS A 242 -21.02 -32.59 -17.87
N THR A 243 -21.55 -33.76 -17.50
CA THR A 243 -22.42 -34.55 -18.38
C THR A 243 -23.73 -33.83 -18.73
N LYS A 244 -24.38 -33.14 -17.78
CA LYS A 244 -25.56 -32.32 -18.09
C LYS A 244 -25.24 -31.14 -19.02
N LEU A 245 -24.06 -30.54 -18.87
CA LEU A 245 -23.62 -29.41 -19.70
C LEU A 245 -23.31 -29.86 -21.14
N ASP A 246 -22.70 -31.04 -21.30
CA ASP A 246 -22.44 -31.63 -22.62
C ASP A 246 -23.75 -32.07 -23.31
N GLN A 247 -24.71 -32.62 -22.55
CA GLN A 247 -26.06 -32.91 -23.06
C GLN A 247 -26.79 -31.64 -23.52
N ALA A 248 -26.71 -30.54 -22.75
CA ALA A 248 -27.31 -29.27 -23.13
C ALA A 248 -26.66 -28.66 -24.39
N LYS A 249 -25.34 -28.81 -24.56
CA LYS A 249 -24.64 -28.41 -25.79
C LYS A 249 -25.06 -29.24 -26.99
N GLN A 250 -25.15 -30.57 -26.84
CA GLN A 250 -25.64 -31.45 -27.90
C GLN A 250 -27.10 -31.15 -28.27
N GLN A 251 -27.97 -30.87 -27.30
CA GLN A 251 -29.35 -30.46 -27.57
C GLN A 251 -29.41 -29.12 -28.32
N LYS A 252 -28.54 -28.17 -27.98
CA LYS A 252 -28.44 -26.89 -28.69
C LYS A 252 -27.96 -27.06 -30.14
N GLU A 253 -26.98 -27.94 -30.37
CA GLU A 253 -26.53 -28.27 -31.73
C GLU A 253 -27.59 -29.02 -32.53
N ASN A 254 -28.31 -29.95 -31.91
CA ASN A 254 -29.40 -30.67 -32.55
C ASN A 254 -30.59 -29.74 -32.87
N MET A 255 -30.94 -28.81 -31.98
CA MET A 255 -31.94 -27.77 -32.26
C MET A 255 -31.49 -26.81 -33.37
N LYS A 256 -30.19 -26.49 -33.44
CA LYS A 256 -29.65 -25.66 -34.52
C LYS A 256 -29.71 -26.39 -35.86
N LYS A 257 -29.33 -27.68 -35.91
CA LYS A 257 -29.47 -28.52 -37.11
C LYS A 257 -30.93 -28.69 -37.53
N MET A 258 -31.85 -28.86 -36.57
CA MET A 258 -33.28 -28.96 -36.84
C MET A 258 -33.85 -27.62 -37.38
N LYS A 259 -33.39 -26.49 -36.85
CA LYS A 259 -33.74 -25.15 -37.35
C LYS A 259 -33.16 -24.87 -38.74
N GLU A 260 -31.97 -25.36 -39.04
CA GLU A 260 -31.35 -25.29 -40.38
C GLU A 260 -32.05 -26.19 -41.40
N MET A 261 -32.58 -27.35 -40.98
CA MET A 261 -33.45 -28.19 -41.83
C MET A 261 -34.80 -27.51 -42.08
N MET A 262 -35.44 -26.93 -41.06
CA MET A 262 -36.72 -26.20 -41.21
C MET A 262 -36.59 -24.93 -42.08
N ASN A 263 -35.43 -24.26 -42.06
CA ASN A 263 -35.18 -23.10 -42.92
C ASN A 263 -34.78 -23.47 -44.35
N LYS A 264 -34.41 -24.72 -44.63
CA LYS A 264 -34.17 -25.20 -46.00
C LYS A 264 -35.48 -25.61 -46.70
N ASP A 265 -36.47 -26.07 -45.94
CA ASP A 265 -37.80 -26.40 -46.48
C ASP A 265 -38.67 -25.16 -46.78
N SER A 266 -38.31 -23.98 -46.27
CA SER A 266 -39.02 -22.71 -46.51
C SER A 266 -38.46 -21.86 -47.66
N ASN A 267 -37.37 -22.31 -48.30
CA ASN A 267 -36.70 -21.61 -49.42
C ASN A 267 -36.59 -22.49 -50.69
N SER A 268 -37.45 -23.49 -50.85
CA SER A 268 -37.73 -24.09 -52.16
C SER A 268 -38.93 -23.39 -52.79
N GLU A 269 -38.60 -22.48 -53.71
CA GLU A 269 -39.52 -21.76 -54.58
C GLU A 269 -40.58 -22.67 -55.22
N CYS A 270 -41.80 -22.12 -55.32
CA CYS A 270 -42.84 -22.61 -56.21
C CYS A 270 -42.30 -22.75 -57.65
N PRO A 271 -42.64 -23.81 -58.41
CA PRO A 271 -42.48 -23.76 -59.85
C PRO A 271 -43.59 -22.89 -60.43
N THR A 272 -43.26 -21.75 -61.03
CA THR A 272 -44.17 -21.05 -61.95
C THR A 272 -44.21 -21.82 -63.28
N ILE A 273 -45.43 -22.08 -63.76
CA ILE A 273 -45.74 -22.48 -65.15
C ILE A 273 -45.43 -21.30 -66.07
#